data_AF-A0A933VTA0-F1
#
_entry.id   AF-A0A933VTA0-F1
#
_cell.length_a   1.000
_cell.length_b   1.000
_cell.length_c   1.000
_cell.angle_alpha   90.00
_cell.angle_beta   90.00
_cell.angle_gamma   90.00
#
_symmetry.space_group_name_H-M   'P 1'
#
loop_
_entity.id
_entity.type
_entity.pdbx_description
1 polymer ?
#
loop_
_entity_poly.entity_id
_entity_poly.type
_entity_poly.pdbx_seq_one_letter_code
_entity_poly.pdbx_strand_id
1 'polypeptide(L)'
;MVSASISDSAVSVSPRKFGAGPITLVIANQSGAAQQVTLETEDTPGSGPGSRPVETGPISPRDTASVKADVREGTYALRVAADGVRAAKITVGAERKSAQNELLQP
;
A
#
# COMPACT_ATOMS: atom_id res chain seq x y z
N MET A 1 -1.45 -8.85 -5.20
CA MET A 1 -1.83 -8.61 -3.80
C MET A 1 -0.61 -8.06 -3.07
N VAL A 2 -0.80 -7.08 -2.19
CA VAL A 2 0.25 -6.48 -1.37
C VAL A 2 -0.19 -6.59 0.09
N SER A 3 0.71 -7.02 0.96
CA SER A 3 0.48 -7.18 2.39
C SER A 3 1.36 -6.19 3.16
N ALA A 4 0.79 -5.58 4.18
CA ALA A 4 1.47 -4.69 5.11
C ALA A 4 1.19 -5.12 6.54
N SER A 5 2.17 -4.96 7.42
CA SER A 5 2.00 -5.11 8.86
C SER A 5 2.53 -3.87 9.57
N ILE A 6 1.79 -3.43 10.58
CA ILE A 6 2.14 -2.29 11.43
C ILE A 6 2.59 -2.87 12.76
N SER A 7 3.83 -2.60 13.15
CA SER A 7 4.36 -2.89 14.49
C SER A 7 4.49 -1.58 15.27
N ASP A 8 4.80 -1.67 16.56
CA ASP A 8 5.00 -0.49 17.41
C ASP A 8 6.17 0.41 16.97
N SER A 9 7.06 -0.05 16.09
CA SER A 9 8.25 0.69 15.65
C SER A 9 8.35 0.93 14.15
N ALA A 10 7.72 0.10 13.32
CA ALA A 10 7.81 0.20 11.86
C ALA A 10 6.62 -0.42 11.13
N VAL A 11 6.40 0.08 9.92
CA VAL A 11 5.56 -0.55 8.91
C VAL A 11 6.43 -1.48 8.05
N SER A 12 5.97 -2.71 7.83
CA SER A 12 6.58 -3.67 6.91
C SER A 12 5.64 -3.95 5.75
N VAL A 13 6.16 -4.02 4.52
CA VAL A 13 5.37 -4.28 3.31
C VAL A 13 6.02 -5.38 2.49
N SER A 14 5.18 -6.27 1.93
CA SER A 14 5.58 -7.34 1.03
C SER A 14 4.54 -7.57 -0.08
N PRO A 15 4.96 -7.67 -1.35
CA PRO A 15 6.28 -7.34 -1.87
C PRO A 15 6.54 -5.83 -1.85
N ARG A 16 7.81 -5.41 -1.70
CA ARG A 16 8.20 -3.98 -1.77
C ARG A 16 8.25 -3.45 -3.19
N LYS A 17 8.32 -4.33 -4.19
CA LYS A 17 8.35 -3.98 -5.62
C LYS A 17 7.33 -4.80 -6.39
N PHE A 18 6.51 -4.13 -7.18
CA PHE A 18 5.52 -4.75 -8.06
C PHE A 18 5.18 -3.82 -9.23
N GLY A 19 4.55 -4.34 -10.29
CA GLY A 19 4.15 -3.51 -11.43
C GLY A 19 2.88 -2.71 -11.18
N ALA A 20 2.73 -1.59 -11.90
CA ALA A 20 1.55 -0.72 -11.85
C ALA A 20 0.23 -1.44 -12.20
N GLY A 21 -0.88 -0.79 -11.87
CA GLY A 21 -2.25 -1.28 -12.03
C GLY A 21 -2.95 -1.56 -10.70
N PRO A 22 -4.14 -2.19 -10.75
CA PRO A 22 -4.96 -2.40 -9.57
C PRO A 22 -4.27 -3.33 -8.56
N ILE A 23 -4.28 -2.91 -7.30
CA ILE A 23 -3.82 -3.68 -6.16
C ILE A 23 -4.86 -3.74 -5.06
N THR A 24 -4.83 -4.85 -4.34
CA THR A 24 -5.41 -4.95 -3.01
C THR A 24 -4.27 -4.88 -2.01
N LEU A 25 -4.30 -3.86 -1.15
CA LEU A 25 -3.43 -3.69 0.00
C LEU A 25 -4.14 -4.22 1.24
N VAL A 26 -3.58 -5.24 1.87
CA VAL A 26 -4.08 -5.82 3.12
C VAL A 26 -3.14 -5.42 4.25
N ILE A 27 -3.67 -4.77 5.27
CA ILE A 27 -2.90 -4.17 6.36
C ILE A 27 -3.30 -4.86 7.65
N ALA A 28 -2.33 -5.44 8.35
CA ALA A 28 -2.52 -6.01 9.68
C ALA A 28 -1.94 -5.08 10.74
N ASN A 29 -2.75 -4.68 11.72
CA ASN A 29 -2.27 -3.92 12.85
C ASN A 29 -1.80 -4.88 13.97
N GLN A 30 -0.49 -5.03 14.10
CA GLN A 30 0.16 -5.82 15.14
C GLN A 30 0.69 -4.95 16.29
N SER A 31 0.44 -3.64 16.24
CA SER A 31 0.78 -2.68 17.31
C SER A 31 -0.21 -2.75 18.48
N GLY A 32 0.16 -2.14 19.60
CA GLY A 32 -0.69 -2.02 20.78
C GLY A 32 -1.80 -0.97 20.69
N ALA A 33 -1.86 -0.16 19.62
CA ALA A 33 -2.78 0.97 19.50
C ALA A 33 -3.54 0.96 18.15
N ALA A 34 -4.64 1.70 18.06
CA ALA A 34 -5.33 1.86 16.78
C ALA A 34 -4.47 2.68 15.81
N GLN A 35 -4.37 2.24 14.56
CA GLN A 35 -3.50 2.85 13.56
C GLN A 35 -4.28 3.24 12.32
N GLN A 36 -4.09 4.47 11.86
CA GLN A 36 -4.55 4.92 10.54
C GLN A 36 -3.38 4.88 9.58
N VAL A 37 -3.58 4.31 8.39
CA VAL A 37 -2.58 4.20 7.34
C VAL A 37 -2.90 5.15 6.20
N THR A 38 -1.86 5.84 5.72
CA THR A 38 -1.92 6.70 4.54
C THR A 38 -0.92 6.20 3.50
N LEU A 39 -1.42 5.90 2.30
CA LEU A 39 -0.64 5.59 1.12
C LEU A 39 -0.57 6.82 0.22
N GLU A 40 0.62 7.36 0.06
CA GLU A 40 0.89 8.57 -0.73
C GLU A 40 2.17 8.43 -1.56
N THR A 41 2.32 9.25 -2.59
CA THR A 41 3.54 9.29 -3.41
C THR A 41 4.69 9.86 -2.58
N GLU A 42 5.84 9.20 -2.58
CA GLU A 42 6.99 9.60 -1.76
C GLU A 42 7.49 11.01 -2.12
N ASP A 43 7.56 11.32 -3.42
CA ASP A 43 8.12 12.55 -3.95
C ASP A 43 7.12 13.72 -3.96
N THR A 44 5.83 13.47 -3.69
CA THR A 44 4.78 14.50 -3.72
C THR A 44 3.77 14.24 -2.62
N PRO A 45 4.04 14.77 -1.40
CA PRO A 45 3.14 14.67 -0.27
C PRO A 45 1.74 15.19 -0.62
N GLY A 46 0.69 14.48 -0.19
CA GLY A 46 -0.69 14.84 -0.54
C GLY A 46 -1.13 14.40 -1.94
N SER A 47 -0.30 13.64 -2.66
CA SER A 47 -0.70 12.90 -3.86
C SER A 47 -0.65 11.40 -3.58
N GLY A 48 -1.36 10.59 -4.36
CA GLY A 48 -1.34 9.15 -4.18
C GLY A 48 -1.92 8.38 -5.38
N PRO A 49 -2.23 7.09 -5.19
CA PRO A 49 -2.80 6.25 -6.23
C PRO A 49 -4.05 6.91 -6.82
N GLY A 50 -4.03 7.28 -8.10
CA GLY A 50 -5.16 7.94 -8.74
C GLY A 50 -5.36 9.43 -8.38
N SER A 51 -4.29 10.16 -8.04
CA SER A 51 -4.21 11.61 -7.77
C SER A 51 -4.48 12.10 -6.35
N ARG A 52 -4.96 11.23 -5.44
CA ARG A 52 -5.17 11.55 -4.03
C ARG A 52 -4.53 10.50 -3.13
N PRO A 53 -4.13 10.85 -1.90
CA PRO A 53 -3.72 9.88 -0.90
C PRO A 53 -4.84 8.90 -0.63
N VAL A 54 -4.47 7.65 -0.40
CA VAL A 54 -5.41 6.60 -0.03
C VAL A 54 -5.24 6.34 1.46
N GLU A 55 -6.30 6.61 2.22
CA GLU A 55 -6.31 6.48 3.67
C GLU A 55 -7.23 5.36 4.12
N THR A 56 -6.81 4.64 5.16
CA THR A 56 -7.71 3.73 5.87
C THR A 56 -8.46 4.47 6.95
N GLY A 57 -9.57 3.91 7.42
CA GLY A 57 -10.05 4.23 8.77
C GLY A 57 -9.08 3.73 9.85
N PRO A 58 -9.33 4.04 11.13
CA PRO A 58 -8.58 3.49 12.24
C PRO A 58 -8.70 1.96 12.27
N ILE A 59 -7.56 1.28 12.24
CA ILE A 59 -7.47 -0.18 12.34
C ILE A 59 -7.17 -0.52 13.79
N SER A 60 -8.07 -1.26 14.45
CA SER A 60 -7.88 -1.64 15.86
C SER A 60 -6.67 -2.57 16.06
N PRO A 61 -6.09 -2.65 17.27
CA PRO A 61 -5.05 -3.64 17.57
C PRO A 61 -5.51 -5.06 17.24
N ARG A 62 -4.64 -5.86 16.62
CA ARG A 62 -4.90 -7.24 16.16
C ARG A 62 -5.95 -7.37 15.05
N ASP A 63 -6.37 -6.25 14.46
CA ASP A 63 -7.33 -6.22 13.37
C ASP A 63 -6.64 -6.04 12.01
N THR A 64 -7.42 -6.24 10.94
CA THR A 64 -6.95 -6.11 9.55
C THR A 64 -7.87 -5.21 8.74
N ALA A 65 -7.29 -4.39 7.86
CA ALA A 65 -8.02 -3.62 6.86
C ALA A 65 -7.57 -3.98 5.45
N SER A 66 -8.48 -3.88 4.48
CA SER A 66 -8.18 -4.07 3.08
C SER A 66 -8.58 -2.85 2.27
N VAL A 67 -7.67 -2.34 1.44
CA VAL A 67 -7.90 -1.21 0.56
C VAL A 67 -7.59 -1.61 -0.87
N LYS A 68 -8.46 -1.20 -1.79
CA LYS A 68 -8.21 -1.31 -3.22
C LYS A 68 -7.69 0.04 -3.72
N ALA A 69 -6.59 0.02 -4.45
CA ALA A 69 -5.99 1.21 -5.04
C ALA A 69 -5.49 0.88 -6.45
N ASP A 70 -5.59 1.85 -7.35
CA ASP A 70 -4.95 1.77 -8.66
C ASP A 70 -3.68 2.59 -8.64
N VAL A 71 -2.53 1.91 -8.62
CA VAL A 71 -1.22 2.55 -8.50
C VAL A 71 -0.59 2.74 -9.88
N ARG A 72 0.00 3.91 -10.08
CA ARG A 72 0.85 4.18 -11.25
C ARG A 72 2.31 3.93 -10.92
N GLU A 73 3.14 3.80 -11.95
CA GLU A 73 4.59 3.72 -11.80
C GLU A 73 5.11 4.91 -10.96
N GLY A 74 6.00 4.61 -10.01
CA GLY A 74 6.53 5.58 -9.06
C GLY A 74 6.86 4.98 -7.70
N THR A 75 7.30 5.84 -6.79
CA THR A 75 7.63 5.45 -5.42
C THR A 75 6.55 5.96 -4.48
N TYR A 76 6.05 5.08 -3.60
CA TYR A 76 5.02 5.40 -2.62
C TYR A 76 5.54 5.15 -1.21
N ALA A 77 5.11 6.00 -0.30
CA ALA A 77 5.31 5.85 1.13
C ALA A 77 4.00 5.37 1.78
N LEU A 78 4.11 4.33 2.60
CA LEU A 78 3.05 3.87 3.49
C LEU A 78 3.34 4.40 4.90
N ARG A 79 2.63 5.46 5.27
CA ARG A 79 2.76 6.13 6.56
C ARG A 79 1.64 5.69 7.51
N VAL A 80 1.90 5.84 8.81
CA VAL A 80 0.87 5.73 9.84
C VAL A 80 0.74 7.03 10.60
N ALA A 81 -0.43 7.28 11.18
CA ALA A 81 -0.67 8.48 11.98
C ALA A 81 0.11 8.52 13.31
N ALA A 82 0.56 7.37 13.82
CA ALA A 82 1.30 7.32 15.08
C ALA A 82 2.74 7.85 14.93
N ASP A 83 3.11 8.75 15.83
CA ASP A 83 4.48 9.26 15.94
C ASP A 83 5.47 8.16 16.32
N GLY A 84 6.65 8.20 15.68
CA GLY A 84 7.75 7.27 15.96
C GLY A 84 7.70 5.94 15.18
N VAL A 85 6.61 5.64 14.46
CA VAL A 85 6.54 4.47 13.59
C VAL A 85 7.18 4.78 12.24
N ARG A 86 8.21 4.02 11.85
CA ARG A 86 8.90 4.23 10.58
C ARG A 86 8.01 3.81 9.39
N ALA A 87 7.80 4.73 8.45
CA ALA A 87 7.08 4.48 7.21
C ALA A 87 7.78 3.43 6.32
N ALA A 88 7.00 2.67 5.56
CA ALA A 88 7.50 1.73 4.56
C ALA A 88 7.53 2.36 3.18
N LYS A 89 8.54 2.01 2.37
CA LYS A 89 8.64 2.43 0.96
C LYS A 89 8.23 1.29 0.03
N ILE A 90 7.52 1.66 -1.02
CA ILE A 90 6.99 0.75 -2.05
C ILE A 90 7.41 1.30 -3.42
N THR A 91 8.03 0.45 -4.24
CA THR A 91 8.42 0.79 -5.60
C THR A 91 7.45 0.14 -6.59
N VAL A 92 6.69 0.96 -7.29
CA VAL A 92 5.80 0.52 -8.36
C VAL A 92 6.54 0.70 -9.68
N GLY A 93 6.84 -0.42 -10.34
CA GLY A 93 7.43 -0.42 -11.68
C GLY A 93 6.38 -0.34 -12.78
N ALA A 94 6.82 -0.58 -14.02
CA ALA A 94 5.96 -0.61 -15.20
C ALA A 94 4.70 -1.46 -15.01
N GLU A 95 3.63 -1.09 -15.73
CA GLU A 95 2.35 -1.80 -15.71
C GLU A 95 2.55 -3.29 -16.02
N ARG A 96 1.89 -4.13 -15.23
CA ARG A 96 1.94 -5.58 -15.44
C ARG A 96 1.26 -5.85 -16.77
N LYS A 97 1.95 -6.53 -17.69
CA LYS A 97 1.27 -7.12 -18.86
C LYS A 97 0.15 -8.01 -18.33
N SER A 98 -1.10 -7.58 -18.51
CA SER A 98 -2.25 -8.41 -18.14
C SER A 98 -2.19 -9.66 -19.03
N ALA A 99 -2.23 -10.85 -18.42
CA ALA A 99 -2.24 -12.12 -19.15
C ALA A 99 -3.57 -12.37 -19.89
N GLN A 100 -4.36 -11.33 -20.14
CA GLN A 100 -5.77 -11.41 -20.53
C GLN A 100 -5.99 -11.63 -22.04
N ASN A 101 -4.94 -11.85 -22.83
CA ASN A 101 -5.09 -11.98 -24.29
C ASN A 101 -4.21 -13.05 -24.96
N GLU A 102 -3.54 -13.94 -24.24
CA GLU A 102 -2.77 -15.05 -24.85
C GLU A 102 -3.54 -16.37 -24.99
N LEU A 103 -4.87 -16.38 -24.71
CA LEU A 103 -5.69 -17.59 -24.72
C LEU A 103 -6.81 -17.59 -25.78
N LEU A 104 -6.56 -17.00 -26.96
CA LEU A 104 -7.41 -17.18 -28.15
C LEU A 104 -6.52 -17.32 -29.39
N GLN A 105 -5.89 -18.48 -29.56
CA GLN A 105 -5.41 -18.94 -30.86
C GLN A 105 -6.20 -20.20 -31.24
N PRO A 106 -7.21 -20.11 -32.12
CA PRO A 106 -7.62 -21.24 -32.94
C PRO A 106 -6.63 -21.48 -34.08
#